data_AF-A0A1W9RKQ1-F1
#
_entry.id   AF-A0A1W9RKQ1-F1
#
_cell.length_a   1.000
_cell.length_b   1.000
_cell.length_c   1.000
_cell.angle_alpha   90.00
_cell.angle_beta   90.00
_cell.angle_gamma   90.00
#
_symmetry.space_group_name_H-M   'P 1'
#
loop_
_entity.id
_entity.type
_entity.pdbx_description
1 polymer ?
#
loop_
_entity_poly.entity_id
_entity_poly.type
_entity_poly.pdbx_seq_one_letter_code
_entity_poly.pdbx_strand_id
1 'polypeptide(L)'
;MVFPAISQAEKTGKLTRTLTVSLLQGGKGFATYQPIYDDQQQLIGFVNGVFLVDTLINRCFGEPTLRKRYFFAIYENDGQLIYPHNN
;
A
#
# COMPACT_ATOMS: atom_id res chain seq x y z
N MET A 1 -4.56 1.92 -10.50
CA MET A 1 -6.04 1.91 -10.63
C MET A 1 -6.63 1.15 -9.45
N VAL A 2 -7.70 1.65 -8.83
CA VAL A 2 -8.24 1.14 -7.56
C VAL A 2 -9.17 -0.08 -7.73
N PHE A 3 -9.99 -0.07 -8.79
CA PHE A 3 -10.96 -1.13 -9.09
C PHE A 3 -10.39 -2.55 -9.20
N PRO A 4 -9.19 -2.78 -9.80
CA PRO A 4 -8.60 -4.11 -9.85
C PRO A 4 -8.34 -4.73 -8.47
N ALA A 5 -7.96 -3.92 -7.47
CA ALA A 5 -7.61 -4.43 -6.15
C ALA A 5 -8.84 -4.88 -5.35
N ILE A 6 -9.96 -4.15 -5.45
CA ILE A 6 -11.23 -4.54 -4.82
C ILE A 6 -11.75 -5.84 -5.43
N SER A 7 -11.79 -5.92 -6.77
CA SER A 7 -12.24 -7.15 -7.46
C SER A 7 -11.35 -8.35 -7.15
N GLN A 8 -10.03 -8.14 -6.99
CA GLN A 8 -9.12 -9.20 -6.60
C GLN A 8 -9.32 -9.63 -5.14
N ALA A 9 -9.57 -8.68 -4.24
CA ALA A 9 -9.90 -8.97 -2.84
C ALA A 9 -11.20 -9.76 -2.72
N GLU A 10 -12.22 -9.39 -3.50
CA GLU A 10 -13.49 -10.14 -3.62
C GLU A 10 -13.26 -11.58 -4.06
N LYS A 11 -12.53 -11.78 -5.17
CA LYS A 11 -12.30 -13.10 -5.76
C LYS A 11 -11.45 -14.02 -4.88
N THR A 12 -10.50 -13.46 -4.14
CA THR A 12 -9.53 -14.26 -3.37
C THR A 12 -9.88 -14.40 -1.89
N GLY A 13 -10.75 -13.54 -1.36
CA GLY A 13 -11.00 -13.42 0.07
C GLY A 13 -9.81 -12.95 0.90
N LYS A 14 -8.76 -12.40 0.24
CA LYS A 14 -7.50 -12.00 0.89
C LYS A 14 -7.30 -10.49 0.84
N LEU A 15 -6.59 -9.98 1.85
CA LEU A 15 -6.10 -8.60 1.85
C LEU A 15 -5.32 -8.33 0.56
N THR A 16 -5.81 -7.39 -0.22
CA THR A 16 -5.17 -7.01 -1.49
C THR A 16 -4.86 -5.53 -1.49
N ARG A 17 -3.73 -5.13 -2.08
CA ARG A 17 -3.36 -3.73 -2.27
C ARG A 17 -3.41 -3.31 -3.74
N THR A 18 -3.60 -2.03 -3.98
CA THR A 18 -3.34 -1.43 -5.27
C THR A 18 -1.83 -1.36 -5.54
N LEU A 19 -1.45 -1.21 -6.81
CA LEU A 19 -0.19 -0.55 -7.13
C LEU A 19 -0.15 0.84 -6.50
N THR A 20 1.03 1.40 -6.37
CA THR A 20 1.18 2.79 -5.94
C THR A 20 0.46 3.72 -6.92
N VAL A 21 -0.35 4.61 -6.36
CA VAL A 21 -1.13 5.62 -7.08
C VAL A 21 -0.89 6.98 -6.45
N SER A 22 -1.16 8.03 -7.22
CA SER A 22 -1.33 9.37 -6.64
C SER A 22 -2.60 9.39 -5.83
N LEU A 23 -2.50 9.68 -4.53
CA LEU A 23 -3.66 9.76 -3.65
C LEU A 23 -4.36 11.11 -3.80
N LEU A 24 -5.69 11.13 -3.66
CA LEU A 24 -6.48 12.37 -3.65
C LEU A 24 -6.04 13.34 -2.53
N GLN A 25 -5.52 12.78 -1.44
CA GLN A 25 -5.01 13.50 -0.29
C GLN A 25 -3.63 14.16 -0.55
N GLY A 26 -3.04 13.94 -1.73
CA GLY A 26 -1.69 14.33 -2.08
C GLY A 26 -0.65 13.25 -1.77
N GLY A 27 0.44 13.23 -2.53
CA GLY A 27 1.53 12.26 -2.38
C GLY A 27 1.26 10.90 -3.06
N LYS A 28 2.27 10.03 -3.01
CA LYS A 28 2.18 8.64 -3.52
C LYS A 28 1.81 7.69 -2.40
N GLY A 29 0.90 6.76 -2.69
CA GLY A 29 0.39 5.83 -1.72
C GLY A 29 -0.25 4.61 -2.36
N PHE A 30 -0.71 3.68 -1.52
CA PHE A 30 -1.51 2.56 -1.97
C PHE A 30 -2.70 2.36 -1.04
N ALA A 31 -3.77 1.80 -1.60
CA ALA A 31 -4.94 1.40 -0.86
C ALA A 31 -4.92 -0.12 -0.64
N THR A 32 -5.45 -0.56 0.49
CA THR A 32 -5.66 -1.95 0.86
C THR A 32 -7.14 -2.22 1.00
N TYR A 33 -7.55 -3.44 0.69
CA TYR A 33 -8.94 -3.90 0.76
C TYR A 33 -8.97 -5.25 1.47
N GLN A 34 -9.53 -5.25 2.67
CA GLN A 34 -9.83 -6.46 3.42
C GLN A 34 -11.32 -6.79 3.23
N PRO A 35 -11.68 -7.91 2.59
CA PRO A 35 -13.07 -8.33 2.51
C PRO A 35 -13.62 -8.67 3.91
N ILE A 36 -14.86 -8.27 4.17
CA ILE A 36 -15.61 -8.54 5.39
C ILE A 36 -16.82 -9.39 5.02
N TYR A 37 -17.03 -10.44 5.80
CA TYR A 37 -18.11 -11.40 5.61
C TYR A 37 -19.05 -11.38 6.82
N ASP A 38 -20.32 -11.66 6.59
CA ASP A 38 -21.28 -11.92 7.66
C ASP A 38 -21.15 -13.37 8.21
N ASP A 39 -22.03 -13.71 9.16
CA ASP A 39 -22.06 -15.05 9.78
C ASP A 39 -22.43 -16.15 8.78
N GLN A 40 -23.02 -15.79 7.63
CA GLN A 40 -23.38 -16.69 6.53
C GLN A 40 -22.28 -16.75 5.45
N GLN A 41 -21.09 -16.21 5.74
CA GLN A 41 -19.96 -16.09 4.82
C GLN A 41 -20.27 -15.31 3.54
N GLN A 42 -21.29 -14.45 3.54
CA GLN A 42 -21.57 -13.57 2.42
C GLN A 42 -20.71 -12.32 2.51
N LEU A 43 -20.14 -11.90 1.39
CA LEU A 43 -19.36 -10.68 1.33
C LEU A 43 -20.28 -9.47 1.54
N ILE A 44 -20.09 -8.75 2.64
CA ILE A 44 -20.90 -7.56 2.98
C ILE A 44 -20.18 -6.24 2.69
N GLY A 45 -18.88 -6.29 2.41
CA GLY A 45 -18.12 -5.10 2.03
C GLY A 45 -16.62 -5.25 2.25
N PHE A 46 -15.93 -4.11 2.32
CA PHE A 46 -14.48 -4.06 2.48
C PHE A 46 -14.07 -3.01 3.52
N VAL A 47 -13.11 -3.35 4.37
CA VAL A 47 -12.34 -2.36 5.10
C VAL A 47 -11.26 -1.83 4.18
N ASN A 48 -11.25 -0.51 3.98
CA ASN A 48 -10.23 0.18 3.21
C ASN A 48 -9.18 0.81 4.13
N GLY A 49 -7.90 0.54 3.85
CA GLY A 49 -6.77 1.22 4.49
C GLY A 49 -5.92 1.94 3.45
N VAL A 50 -5.60 3.21 3.67
CA VAL A 50 -4.79 4.02 2.74
C VAL A 50 -3.46 4.36 3.40
N PHE A 51 -2.36 4.09 2.71
CA PHE A 51 -1.01 4.34 3.19
C PHE A 51 -0.29 5.32 2.27
N LEU A 52 0.19 6.42 2.83
CA LEU A 52 1.19 7.29 2.20
C LEU A 52 2.56 6.63 2.33
N VAL A 53 3.25 6.41 1.20
CA VAL A 53 4.52 5.69 1.19
C VAL A 53 5.55 6.40 2.05
N ASP A 54 5.74 7.70 1.86
CA ASP A 54 6.73 8.47 2.62
C ASP A 54 6.49 8.37 4.13
N THR A 55 5.24 8.47 4.57
CA THR A 55 4.89 8.38 5.99
C THR A 55 5.16 6.97 6.53
N LEU A 56 4.75 5.94 5.80
CA LEU A 56 4.96 4.54 6.19
C LEU A 56 6.45 4.23 6.31
N ILE A 57 7.23 4.57 5.29
CA ILE A 57 8.66 4.29 5.25
C ILE A 57 9.41 5.12 6.29
N ASN A 58 9.04 6.38 6.51
CA ASN A 58 9.63 7.20 7.57
C ASN A 58 9.35 6.64 8.97
N ARG A 59 8.21 5.99 9.19
CA ARG A 59 7.93 5.31 10.46
C ARG A 59 8.70 4.00 10.60
N CYS A 60 8.75 3.17 9.56
CA CYS A 60 9.43 1.87 9.60
C CYS A 60 10.95 1.99 9.64
N PHE A 61 11.51 2.92 8.87
CA PHE A 61 12.95 3.17 8.74
C PHE A 61 13.34 4.50 9.40
N GLY A 62 12.70 4.86 10.51
CA GLY A 62 12.99 6.09 11.24
C GLY A 62 14.31 6.07 12.01
N GLU A 63 14.94 4.89 12.14
CA GLU A 63 16.18 4.72 12.89
C GLU A 63 17.35 5.47 12.22
N PRO A 64 18.03 6.39 12.94
CA PRO A 64 19.04 7.25 12.34
C PRO A 64 20.22 6.52 11.72
N THR A 65 20.64 5.38 12.26
CA THR A 65 21.78 4.60 11.77
C THR A 65 21.49 4.01 10.40
N LEU A 66 20.29 3.44 10.20
CA LEU A 66 19.81 2.98 8.90
C LEU A 66 19.79 4.12 7.88
N ARG A 67 19.23 5.28 8.26
CA ARG A 67 19.14 6.44 7.35
C ARG A 67 20.48 7.07 6.98
N LYS A 68 21.47 7.03 7.87
CA LYS A 68 22.77 7.68 7.62
C LYS A 68 23.74 6.78 6.85
N ARG A 69 23.62 5.47 7.00
CA ARG A 69 24.62 4.51 6.49
C ARG A 69 24.25 3.85 5.18
N TYR A 70 22.96 3.83 4.83
CA TYR A 70 22.48 3.08 3.68
C TYR A 70 21.75 3.96 2.68
N PHE A 71 21.99 3.66 1.41
CA PHE A 71 21.20 4.11 0.28
C PHE A 71 20.19 3.01 -0.03
N PHE A 72 18.92 3.37 -0.10
CA PHE A 72 17.89 2.41 -0.48
C PHE A 72 16.78 3.10 -1.24
N ALA A 73 16.15 2.34 -2.11
CA ALA A 73 15.01 2.76 -2.88
C ALA A 73 13.99 1.63 -2.93
N ILE A 74 12.72 2.00 -3.00
CA ILE A 74 11.60 1.06 -3.13
C ILE A 74 10.99 1.27 -4.50
N TYR A 75 10.82 0.16 -5.22
CA TYR A 75 10.25 0.11 -6.55
C TYR A 75 8.97 -0.74 -6.53
N GLU A 76 8.01 -0.42 -7.39
CA GLU A 76 6.93 -1.35 -7.72
C GLU A 76 7.46 -2.45 -8.64
N ASN A 77 6.68 -3.53 -8.77
CA ASN A 77 7.02 -4.66 -9.64
C ASN A 77 7.16 -4.28 -11.13
N ASP A 78 6.61 -3.15 -11.55
CA ASP A 78 6.75 -2.61 -12.91
C ASP A 78 8.02 -1.74 -13.08
N GLY A 79 8.86 -1.64 -12.05
CA GLY A 79 10.08 -0.84 -12.04
C GLY A 79 9.86 0.64 -11.69
N GLN A 80 8.63 1.07 -11.37
CA GLN A 80 8.38 2.45 -10.96
C GLN A 80 9.05 2.75 -9.62
N LEU A 81 9.89 3.79 -9.56
CA LEU A 81 10.44 4.30 -8.30
C LEU A 81 9.32 4.90 -7.45
N ILE A 82 9.12 4.31 -6.27
CA ILE A 82 8.10 4.71 -5.28
C ILE A 82 8.70 5.63 -4.23
N TYR A 83 9.87 5.27 -3.70
CA TYR A 83 10.53 5.99 -2.61
C TYR A 83 12.05 5.92 -2.77
N PRO A 84 12.75 7.06 -2.91
CA PRO A 84 14.20 7.14 -2.77
C PRO A 84 14.62 7.58 -1.37
N HIS A 85 15.76 7.08 -0.87
CA HIS A 85 16.44 7.62 0.30
C HIS A 85 17.92 7.87 0.02
N ASN A 86 18.35 9.11 0.27
CA ASN A 86 19.71 9.63 -0.01
C ASN A 86 20.17 9.46 -1.48
N ASN A 87 19.26 9.58 -2.45
CA ASN A 87 19.66 9.81 -3.85
C ASN A 87 20.03 11.28 -4.09
#